data_AF-A0A955QQ66-F1
#
_entry.id   AF-A0A955QQ66-F1
#
_cell.length_a   1.000
_cell.length_b   1.000
_cell.length_c   1.000
_cell.angle_alpha   90.00
_cell.angle_beta   90.00
_cell.angle_gamma   90.00
#
_symmetry.space_group_name_H-M   'P 1'
#
loop_
_entity.id
_entity.type
_entity.pdbx_description
1 polymer ?
#
loop_
_entity_poly.entity_id
_entity_poly.type
_entity_poly.pdbx_seq_one_letter_code
_entity_poly.pdbx_strand_id
1 'polypeptide(L)'
;MKDQEVQQKFVELRGQGWSFDRIAQELNVSKPTLIGWARKYKVEINNLRSLALDALNEQFALTIHKRLEILGELLERLKAEAMVRDLSSIPTHKAFDLIMKISEIIKAENPQIQFQKEEEFNKLEELIKNEESGKRTVSWEA
;
A
#
# COMPACT_ATOMS: atom_id res chain seq x y z
N MET A 1 17.07 -35.91 15.83
CA MET A 1 16.71 -35.73 14.41
C MET A 1 15.21 -35.55 14.21
N LYS A 2 14.35 -36.54 14.52
CA LYS A 2 12.89 -36.44 14.26
C LYS A 2 12.19 -35.19 14.82
N ASP A 3 12.60 -34.72 16.00
CA ASP A 3 11.93 -33.59 16.67
C ASP A 3 12.22 -32.23 16.00
N GLN A 4 13.36 -32.11 15.30
CA GLN A 4 13.75 -30.90 14.59
C GLN A 4 13.00 -30.75 13.27
N GLU A 5 12.80 -31.85 12.54
CA GLU A 5 12.00 -31.88 11.32
C GLU A 5 10.53 -31.54 11.58
N VAL A 6 9.96 -32.03 12.69
CA VAL A 6 8.58 -31.71 13.10
C VAL A 6 8.44 -30.23 13.46
N GLN A 7 9.43 -29.65 14.16
CA GLN A 7 9.47 -28.22 14.45
C GLN A 7 9.57 -27.38 13.18
N GLN A 8 10.40 -27.78 12.21
CA GLN A 8 10.52 -27.09 10.92
C GLN A 8 9.18 -27.14 10.15
N LYS A 9 8.53 -28.31 10.12
CA LYS A 9 7.23 -28.47 9.47
C LYS A 9 6.12 -27.68 10.15
N PHE A 10 6.17 -27.53 11.48
CA PHE A 10 5.30 -26.61 12.20
C PHE A 10 5.52 -25.16 11.75
N VAL A 11 6.76 -24.70 11.62
CA VAL A 11 7.09 -23.34 11.18
C VAL A 11 6.56 -23.07 9.77
N GLU A 12 6.74 -24.01 8.84
CA GLU A 12 6.19 -23.92 7.48
C GLU A 12 4.67 -23.82 7.49
N LEU A 13 3.97 -24.77 8.13
CA LEU A 13 2.50 -24.79 8.18
C LEU A 13 1.94 -23.54 8.88
N ARG A 14 2.61 -23.07 9.93
CA ARG A 14 2.18 -21.86 10.66
C ARG A 14 2.48 -20.59 9.87
N GLY A 15 3.57 -20.56 9.11
CA GLY A 15 3.90 -19.51 8.14
C GLY A 15 2.85 -19.39 7.04
N GLN A 16 2.33 -20.52 6.57
CA GLN A 16 1.19 -20.60 5.63
C GLN A 16 -0.16 -20.21 6.24
N GLY A 17 -0.23 -19.92 7.54
CA GLY A 17 -1.45 -19.45 8.21
C GLY A 17 -2.34 -20.53 8.81
N TRP A 18 -1.92 -21.80 8.83
CA TRP A 18 -2.74 -22.89 9.39
C TRP A 18 -3.00 -22.71 10.89
N SER A 19 -4.19 -23.11 11.35
CA SER A 19 -4.57 -23.01 12.76
C SER A 19 -3.83 -24.03 13.63
N PHE A 20 -3.66 -23.72 14.91
CA PHE A 20 -3.02 -24.64 15.86
C PHE A 20 -3.75 -25.98 15.97
N ASP A 21 -5.08 -25.99 15.87
CA ASP A 21 -5.88 -27.23 15.90
C ASP A 21 -5.59 -28.13 14.72
N ARG A 22 -5.54 -27.55 13.51
CA ARG A 22 -5.23 -28.30 12.30
C ARG A 22 -3.82 -28.86 12.32
N ILE A 23 -2.85 -28.08 12.79
CA ILE A 23 -1.46 -28.53 12.88
C ILE A 23 -1.27 -29.59 13.98
N ALA A 24 -2.01 -29.49 15.09
CA ALA A 24 -1.96 -30.48 16.16
C ALA A 24 -2.42 -31.86 15.69
N GLN A 25 -3.47 -31.91 14.86
CA GLN A 25 -3.94 -33.13 14.22
C GLN A 25 -2.94 -33.67 13.20
N GLU A 26 -2.39 -32.80 12.35
CA GLU A 26 -1.47 -33.17 11.27
C GLU A 26 -0.13 -33.73 11.80
N LEU A 27 0.45 -33.08 12.81
CA LEU A 27 1.76 -33.45 13.37
C LEU A 27 1.65 -34.42 14.56
N ASN A 28 0.43 -34.71 15.02
CA ASN A 28 0.15 -35.47 16.24
C ASN A 28 0.91 -34.89 17.47
N VAL A 29 0.85 -33.57 17.63
CA VAL A 29 1.52 -32.82 18.71
C VAL A 29 0.50 -32.01 19.51
N SER A 30 0.68 -31.94 20.82
CA SER A 30 -0.23 -31.20 21.70
C SER A 30 -0.22 -29.69 21.42
N LYS A 31 -1.38 -29.04 21.55
CA LYS A 31 -1.55 -27.61 21.34
C LYS A 31 -0.63 -26.73 22.23
N PRO A 32 -0.42 -27.04 23.53
CA PRO A 32 0.54 -26.32 24.37
C PRO A 32 1.98 -26.35 23.81
N THR A 33 2.42 -27.49 23.29
CA THR A 33 3.73 -27.64 22.66
C THR A 33 3.87 -26.72 21.44
N LEU A 34 2.85 -26.69 20.57
CA LEU A 34 2.82 -25.80 19.40
C LEU A 34 2.84 -24.31 19.78
N ILE A 35 2.19 -23.93 20.88
CA ILE A 35 2.24 -22.55 21.40
C ILE A 35 3.66 -22.19 21.87
N GLY A 36 4.34 -23.14 22.52
CA GLY A 36 5.76 -22.98 22.89
C GLY A 36 6.65 -22.76 21.66
N TRP A 37 6.47 -23.58 20.63
CA TRP A 37 7.18 -23.44 19.35
C TRP A 37 6.84 -22.13 18.64
N ALA A 38 5.58 -21.68 18.66
CA ALA A 38 5.17 -20.41 18.07
C ALA A 38 5.92 -19.21 18.70
N ARG A 39 6.20 -19.27 20.00
CA ARG A 39 7.01 -18.24 20.68
C ARG A 39 8.48 -18.33 20.28
N LYS A 40 9.04 -19.55 20.25
CA LYS A 40 10.44 -19.81 19.87
C LYS A 40 10.74 -19.38 18.43
N TYR A 41 9.86 -19.71 17.50
CA TYR A 41 10.04 -19.46 16.06
C TYR A 41 9.26 -18.25 15.54
N LYS A 42 8.88 -17.33 16.43
CA LYS A 42 8.05 -16.16 16.09
C LYS A 42 8.60 -15.36 14.92
N VAL A 43 9.92 -15.12 14.91
CA VAL A 43 10.59 -14.35 13.86
C VAL A 43 10.51 -15.07 12.52
N GLU A 44 10.85 -16.36 12.48
CA GLU A 44 10.85 -17.16 11.25
C GLU A 44 9.43 -17.29 10.66
N ILE A 45 8.43 -17.56 11.50
CA ILE A 45 7.02 -17.61 11.09
C ILE A 45 6.56 -16.25 10.53
N ASN A 46 6.98 -15.14 11.14
CA ASN A 46 6.63 -13.81 10.65
C ASN A 46 7.33 -13.50 9.33
N ASN A 47 8.60 -13.85 9.16
CA ASN A 47 9.32 -13.64 7.90
C ASN A 47 8.67 -14.41 6.74
N LEU A 48 8.27 -15.66 6.97
CA LEU A 48 7.53 -16.46 5.97
C LEU A 48 6.20 -15.81 5.58
N ARG A 49 5.49 -15.22 6.56
CA ARG A 49 4.25 -14.48 6.29
C ARG A 49 4.49 -13.20 5.51
N SER A 50 5.55 -12.45 5.85
CA SER A 50 5.92 -11.24 5.11
C SER A 50 6.25 -11.57 3.66
N LEU A 51 7.06 -12.60 3.41
CA LEU A 51 7.35 -13.08 2.05
C LEU A 51 6.09 -13.46 1.27
N ALA A 52 5.16 -14.18 1.90
CA ALA A 52 3.90 -14.55 1.27
C ALA A 52 3.03 -13.32 0.96
N LEU A 53 3.03 -12.32 1.84
CA LEU A 53 2.30 -11.07 1.66
C LEU A 53 2.94 -10.20 0.56
N ASP A 54 4.27 -10.14 0.49
CA ASP A 54 5.00 -9.42 -0.56
C ASP A 54 4.72 -10.03 -1.93
N ALA A 55 4.79 -11.36 -2.06
CA ALA A 55 4.45 -12.05 -3.30
C ALA A 55 2.98 -11.80 -3.73
N LEU A 56 2.05 -11.76 -2.77
CA LEU A 56 0.66 -11.45 -3.05
C LEU A 56 0.48 -10.00 -3.51
N ASN A 57 1.16 -9.05 -2.86
CA ASN A 57 1.16 -7.65 -3.24
C ASN A 57 1.73 -7.47 -4.65
N GLU A 58 2.80 -8.16 -5.00
CA GLU A 58 3.40 -8.11 -6.34
C GLU A 58 2.41 -8.61 -7.41
N GLN A 59 1.71 -9.72 -7.15
CA GLN A 59 0.66 -10.22 -8.06
C GLN A 59 -0.48 -9.22 -8.26
N PHE A 60 -0.95 -8.59 -7.19
CA PHE A 60 -2.01 -7.57 -7.29
C PHE A 60 -1.52 -6.29 -7.94
N ALA A 61 -0.29 -5.86 -7.68
CA ALA A 61 0.32 -4.70 -8.33
C ALA A 61 0.34 -4.90 -9.86
N LEU A 62 0.79 -6.06 -10.35
CA LEU A 62 0.75 -6.40 -11.78
C LEU A 62 -0.66 -6.31 -12.37
N THR A 63 -1.66 -6.75 -11.60
CA THR A 63 -3.08 -6.68 -12.01
C THR A 63 -3.58 -5.24 -12.07
N ILE A 64 -3.21 -4.40 -11.11
CA ILE A 64 -3.55 -2.97 -11.07
C ILE A 64 -2.90 -2.24 -12.26
N HIS A 65 -1.62 -2.49 -12.53
CA HIS A 65 -0.91 -1.90 -13.67
C HIS A 65 -1.59 -2.25 -15.00
N LYS A 66 -1.89 -3.54 -15.22
CA LYS A 66 -2.58 -3.98 -16.43
C LYS A 66 -3.97 -3.35 -16.58
N ARG A 67 -4.70 -3.18 -15.47
CA ARG A 67 -6.00 -2.50 -15.48
C ARG A 67 -5.85 -1.02 -15.82
N LEU A 68 -4.85 -0.33 -15.28
CA LEU A 68 -4.57 1.08 -15.61
C LEU A 68 -4.21 1.25 -17.08
N GLU A 69 -3.41 0.35 -17.65
CA GLU A 69 -3.04 0.36 -19.06
C GLU A 69 -4.27 0.23 -19.97
N ILE A 70 -5.12 -0.76 -19.70
CA ILE A 70 -6.38 -0.96 -20.45
C ILE A 70 -7.30 0.26 -20.34
N LEU A 71 -7.44 0.82 -19.14
CA LEU A 71 -8.28 2.01 -18.93
C LEU A 71 -7.71 3.25 -19.63
N GLY A 72 -6.39 3.41 -19.64
CA GLY A 72 -5.70 4.48 -20.37
C GLY A 72 -5.93 4.37 -21.87
N GLU A 73 -5.74 3.19 -22.45
CA GLU A 73 -5.96 2.94 -23.87
C GLU A 73 -7.44 3.20 -24.27
N LEU A 74 -8.39 2.73 -23.46
CA LEU A 74 -9.81 3.00 -23.69
C LEU A 74 -10.13 4.49 -23.61
N LEU A 75 -9.54 5.21 -22.65
CA LEU A 75 -9.72 6.65 -22.51
C LEU A 75 -9.19 7.40 -23.74
N GLU A 76 -8.02 7.03 -24.25
CA GLU A 76 -7.46 7.63 -25.47
C GLU A 76 -8.35 7.38 -26.69
N ARG A 77 -8.82 6.14 -26.87
CA ARG A 77 -9.74 5.79 -27.96
C ARG A 77 -11.04 6.59 -27.87
N LEU A 78 -11.61 6.73 -26.67
CA LEU A 78 -12.82 7.53 -26.45
C LEU A 78 -12.58 9.02 -26.70
N LYS A 79 -11.43 9.56 -26.28
CA LYS A 79 -11.04 10.94 -26.57
C LYS A 79 -10.92 11.18 -28.07
N ALA A 80 -10.26 10.28 -28.80
CA ALA A 80 -10.08 10.38 -30.25
C ALA A 80 -11.44 10.38 -30.99
N GLU A 81 -12.33 9.43 -30.65
CA GLU A 81 -13.68 9.37 -31.21
C GLU A 81 -14.49 10.64 -30.88
N ALA A 82 -14.40 11.12 -29.64
CA ALA A 82 -15.10 12.33 -29.20
C ALA A 82 -14.61 13.60 -29.93
N MET A 83 -13.32 13.66 -30.30
CA MET A 83 -12.75 14.80 -31.05
C MET A 83 -13.16 14.80 -32.53
N VAL A 84 -13.45 13.64 -33.12
CA VAL A 84 -13.89 13.53 -34.53
C VAL A 84 -15.40 13.72 -34.66
N ARG A 85 -16.16 13.43 -33.60
CA ARG A 85 -17.62 13.50 -33.64
C ARG A 85 -18.16 14.91 -33.83
N ASP A 86 -19.20 15.03 -34.64
CA ASP A 86 -19.97 16.27 -34.74
C ASP A 86 -20.77 16.51 -33.45
N LEU A 87 -20.35 17.53 -32.71
CA LEU A 87 -20.94 17.97 -31.44
C LEU A 87 -22.31 18.65 -31.64
N SER A 88 -22.71 18.95 -32.88
CA SER A 88 -24.04 19.51 -33.19
C SER A 88 -25.19 18.55 -32.82
N SER A 89 -24.91 17.25 -32.77
CA SER A 89 -25.85 16.20 -32.40
C SER A 89 -26.13 16.11 -30.88
N ILE A 90 -25.37 16.85 -30.06
CA ILE A 90 -25.52 16.82 -28.60
C ILE A 90 -26.72 17.69 -28.21
N PRO A 91 -27.69 17.15 -27.45
CA PRO A 91 -28.79 17.95 -26.92
C PRO A 91 -28.28 19.13 -26.10
N THR A 92 -28.85 20.32 -26.31
CA THR A 92 -28.37 21.58 -25.74
C THR A 92 -28.16 21.53 -24.22
N HIS A 93 -29.04 20.86 -23.47
CA HIS A 93 -28.89 20.70 -22.02
C HIS A 93 -27.59 19.96 -21.64
N LYS A 94 -27.23 18.89 -22.37
CA LYS A 94 -25.98 18.16 -22.13
C LYS A 94 -24.75 18.98 -22.50
N ALA A 95 -24.84 19.84 -23.52
CA ALA A 95 -23.75 20.74 -23.88
C ALA A 95 -23.47 21.74 -22.75
N PHE A 96 -24.52 22.34 -22.16
CA PHE A 96 -24.37 23.22 -21.00
C PHE A 96 -23.79 22.47 -19.78
N ASP A 97 -24.24 21.25 -19.50
CA ASP A 97 -23.67 20.44 -18.41
C ASP A 97 -22.17 20.15 -18.63
N LEU A 98 -21.76 19.84 -19.86
CA LEU A 98 -20.36 19.63 -20.22
C LEU A 98 -19.55 20.93 -20.07
N ILE A 99 -20.08 22.07 -20.52
CA ILE A 99 -19.44 23.38 -20.38
C ILE A 99 -19.19 23.70 -18.90
N MET A 100 -20.18 23.48 -18.02
CA MET A 100 -20.01 23.72 -16.58
C MET A 100 -18.93 22.81 -15.98
N LYS A 101 -18.99 21.49 -16.26
CA LYS A 101 -17.99 20.52 -15.75
C LYS A 101 -16.56 20.83 -16.23
N ILE A 102 -16.39 21.16 -17.51
CA ILE A 102 -15.09 21.53 -18.06
C ILE A 102 -14.59 22.84 -17.44
N SER A 103 -15.47 23.83 -17.23
CA SER A 103 -15.12 25.09 -16.59
C SER A 103 -14.65 24.91 -15.13
N GLU A 104 -15.25 23.98 -14.40
CA GLU A 104 -14.81 23.61 -13.05
C GLU A 104 -13.45 22.92 -13.05
N ILE A 105 -13.21 22.00 -13.99
CA ILE A 105 -11.92 21.32 -14.16
C ILE A 105 -10.82 22.33 -14.50
N ILE A 106 -11.07 23.27 -15.43
CA ILE A 106 -10.11 24.32 -15.80
C ILE A 106 -9.78 25.22 -14.59
N LYS A 107 -10.77 25.54 -13.74
CA LYS A 107 -10.51 26.30 -12.50
C LYS A 107 -9.67 25.50 -11.50
N ALA A 108 -9.85 24.18 -11.44
CA ALA A 108 -9.09 23.31 -10.54
C ALA A 108 -7.66 23.01 -11.03
N GLU A 109 -7.47 22.87 -12.36
CA GLU A 109 -6.18 22.65 -13.01
C GLU A 109 -5.32 23.91 -13.12
N ASN A 110 -5.87 25.08 -12.80
CA ASN A 110 -5.13 26.34 -12.76
C ASN A 110 -4.87 26.74 -11.30
N PRO A 111 -4.02 26.01 -10.55
CA PRO A 111 -3.64 26.44 -9.22
C PRO A 111 -2.92 27.77 -9.37
N GLN A 112 -3.51 28.83 -8.83
CA GLN A 112 -2.79 30.06 -8.53
C GLN A 112 -1.51 29.64 -7.82
N ILE A 113 -0.34 29.96 -8.39
CA ILE A 113 0.95 29.70 -7.74
C ILE A 113 0.92 30.43 -6.40
N GLN A 114 0.66 29.69 -5.33
CA GLN A 114 0.80 30.20 -3.98
C GLN A 114 2.28 30.07 -3.63
N PHE A 115 3.01 31.17 -3.79
CA PHE A 115 4.31 31.29 -3.15
C PHE A 115 4.09 31.20 -1.65
N GLN A 116 4.66 30.17 -1.01
CA GLN A 116 4.71 30.09 0.44
C GLN A 116 5.40 31.35 0.95
N LYS A 117 4.69 32.14 1.75
CA LYS A 117 5.28 33.33 2.36
C LYS A 117 6.42 32.88 3.26
N GLU A 118 7.48 33.69 3.31
CA GLU A 118 8.71 33.53 4.08
C GLU A 118 8.48 33.12 5.57
N GLU A 119 7.30 33.42 6.11
CA GLU A 119 6.85 33.02 7.45
C GLU A 119 6.69 31.50 7.64
N GLU A 120 6.30 30.73 6.61
CA GLU A 120 6.22 29.26 6.70
C GLU A 120 7.62 28.63 6.66
N PHE A 121 8.53 29.20 5.88
CA PHE A 121 9.92 28.74 5.80
C PHE A 121 10.67 28.99 7.13
N ASN A 122 10.49 30.17 7.73
CA ASN A 122 11.09 30.50 9.03
C ASN A 122 10.55 29.62 10.17
N LYS A 123 9.25 29.28 10.16
CA LYS A 123 8.68 28.32 11.13
C LYS A 123 9.25 26.91 10.96
N LEU A 124 9.49 26.49 9.72
CA LEU A 124 10.10 25.19 9.44
C LEU A 124 11.56 25.15 9.91
N GLU A 125 12.33 26.20 9.67
CA GLU A 125 13.70 26.31 10.19
C GLU A 125 13.76 26.33 11.73
N GLU A 126 12.84 27.03 12.39
CA GLU A 126 12.75 27.03 13.86
C GLU A 126 12.40 25.63 14.40
N LEU A 127 11.51 24.89 13.74
CA LEU A 127 11.17 23.52 14.13
C LEU A 127 12.36 22.57 13.94
N ILE A 128 13.09 22.69 12.84
CA ILE A 128 14.29 21.87 12.57
C ILE A 128 15.41 22.19 13.58
N LYS A 129 15.64 23.47 13.90
CA LYS A 129 16.62 23.88 14.93
C LYS A 129 16.24 23.38 16.34
N ASN A 130 14.95 23.33 16.66
CA ASN A 130 14.46 22.80 17.94
C ASN A 130 14.59 21.27 18.03
N GLU A 131 14.46 20.53 16.92
CA GLU A 131 14.72 19.09 16.89
C GLU A 131 16.22 18.76 16.98
N GLU A 132 17.08 19.56 16.35
CA GLU A 132 18.53 19.39 16.40
C GLU A 132 19.15 19.76 17.76
N SER A 133 18.56 20.73 18.47
CA SER A 133 18.95 21.08 19.84
C SER A 133 18.44 20.09 20.88
N GLY A 134 17.43 19.28 20.54
CA GLY A 134 16.90 18.16 21.33
C GLY A 134 17.68 16.84 21.19
N LYS A 135 19.00 16.87 20.93
CA LYS A 135 19.83 15.66 20.99
C LYS A 135 19.76 15.06 22.39
N ARG A 136 19.01 13.96 22.50
CA ARG A 136 18.98 13.02 23.62
C ARG A 136 20.40 12.76 24.10
N THR A 137 20.72 13.28 25.27
CA THR A 137 21.80 12.76 26.11
C THR A 137 21.41 11.35 26.55
N VAL A 138 21.68 10.35 25.71
CA VAL A 138 21.77 8.96 26.20
C VAL A 138 23.18 8.83 26.77
N SER A 139 23.27 9.08 28.08
CA SER A 139 24.45 8.77 28.88
C SER A 139 24.77 7.28 28.74
N TRP A 140 25.92 6.97 28.17
CA TRP A 140 26.60 5.69 28.35
C TRP A 140 27.75 5.94 29.32
N GLU A 141 27.52 5.74 30.61
CA GLU A 141 28.61 5.53 31.55
C GLU A 141 28.41 4.22 32.32
N ALA A 142 29.41 3.36 32.08
CA ALA A 142 29.92 2.16 32.75
C ALA A 142 29.18 1.59 33.97
#